data_AF-A0A5M8SL60-F1
#
_entry.id   AF-A0A5M8SL60-F1
#
_cell.length_a   1.000
_cell.length_b   1.000
_cell.length_c   1.000
_cell.angle_alpha   90.00
_cell.angle_beta   90.00
_cell.angle_gamma   90.00
#
_symmetry.space_group_name_H-M   'P 1'
#
loop_
_entity.id
_entity.type
_entity.pdbx_description
1 polymer ?
#
loop_
_entity_poly.entity_id
_entity_poly.type
_entity_poly.pdbx_seq_one_letter_code
_entity_poly.pdbx_strand_id
1 'polypeptide(L)'
;MTEVSASNSADLERAELEKVLAALGRKPRLVALLRYLAEKTFEGKSGEINEYNIAIEVFGRSQTSFESSKDAIARVEAHRLRKRLKDYYQEEGKEHAIEISLPAGSYVPVFIRRSSTAPDARASESSPTARPFLEPPSRLDEKPLEFINNQDKLNKEDQEPADLELNAVGGSGGFNLEKAGFQEHSPEPRNSRWGLILTAMAALGISGWSAIWLIQHRPYSAANQIAQHTEAKQTPTPVNAAVIPLRIIAGYSGAPIIDSTGMRWGPDQYFHLGGTVLRTEGSVERTSDPMLFNHGRNGNFSYDIPLAPGVYELHLYFATEERELSAFSMVVNGNPILQGFDINGDAGGPNLADERIFRDVSPDQDGLLHLDFEAGQGMPVLNALALLPGIPHKQAPIRIVTQPTPVTDHNGIVWHPDTYFVNGHAREQRVHVEGTPDPDLYERERFGNFSYAIPVDTRDRYTLVLHFAELYFGTQGSGGGAPGDRLFRVFCNGSTLLDNFDLYKEAGSLHAVTKTFYHLRPSPQGKLNLVFEPIINNATVSAIEVIDESE
;
A
#
# COMPACT_ATOMS: atom_id res chain seq x y z
N MET A 1 -18.69 -30.95 18.32
CA MET A 1 -17.20 -31.00 18.39
C MET A 1 -16.54 -29.64 18.13
N THR A 2 -17.28 -28.62 17.69
CA THR A 2 -16.76 -27.28 17.31
C THR A 2 -16.56 -26.30 18.48
N GLU A 3 -17.33 -26.38 19.57
CA GLU A 3 -17.15 -25.50 20.75
C GLU A 3 -15.84 -25.78 21.52
N VAL A 4 -15.41 -27.04 21.59
CA VAL A 4 -14.18 -27.43 22.30
C VAL A 4 -12.92 -26.93 21.58
N SER A 5 -12.95 -26.82 20.25
CA SER A 5 -11.82 -26.31 19.45
C SER A 5 -11.67 -24.79 19.49
N ALA A 6 -12.75 -24.03 19.70
CA ALA A 6 -12.73 -22.57 19.84
C ALA A 6 -12.25 -22.15 21.25
N SER A 7 -12.73 -22.83 22.30
CA SER A 7 -12.27 -22.60 23.69
C SER A 7 -10.75 -22.82 23.81
N ASN A 8 -10.25 -23.92 23.24
CA ASN A 8 -8.83 -24.24 23.25
C ASN A 8 -7.96 -23.20 22.50
N SER A 9 -8.49 -22.45 21.52
CA SER A 9 -7.73 -21.38 20.85
C SER A 9 -7.54 -20.17 21.75
N ALA A 10 -8.64 -19.68 22.34
CA ALA A 10 -8.62 -18.47 23.17
C ALA A 10 -7.77 -18.68 24.43
N ASP A 11 -7.75 -19.91 24.98
CA ASP A 11 -6.93 -20.24 26.14
C ASP A 11 -5.43 -20.25 25.80
N LEU A 12 -5.05 -20.70 24.60
CA LEU A 12 -3.65 -20.65 24.13
C LEU A 12 -3.20 -19.20 23.85
N GLU A 13 -4.07 -18.36 23.31
CA GLU A 13 -3.80 -16.95 23.04
C GLU A 13 -3.62 -16.16 24.35
N ARG A 14 -4.47 -16.41 25.35
CA ARG A 14 -4.33 -15.83 26.70
C ARG A 14 -3.07 -16.31 27.41
N ALA A 15 -2.73 -17.59 27.28
CA ALA A 15 -1.50 -18.13 27.85
C ALA A 15 -0.26 -17.49 27.21
N GLU A 16 -0.28 -17.25 25.90
CA GLU A 16 0.81 -16.57 25.21
C GLU A 16 0.92 -15.09 25.62
N LEU A 17 -0.21 -14.39 25.76
CA LEU A 17 -0.25 -13.02 26.25
C LEU A 17 0.47 -12.89 27.60
N GLU A 18 0.19 -13.77 28.57
CA GLU A 18 0.82 -13.70 29.89
C GLU A 18 2.33 -13.94 29.84
N LYS A 19 2.83 -14.81 28.95
CA LYS A 19 4.29 -14.98 28.75
C LYS A 19 4.94 -13.72 28.20
N VAL A 20 4.33 -13.10 27.19
CA VAL A 20 4.85 -11.87 26.59
C VAL A 20 4.80 -10.72 27.59
N LEU A 21 3.72 -10.58 28.36
CA LEU A 21 3.60 -9.55 29.41
C LEU A 21 4.67 -9.72 30.50
N ALA A 22 5.01 -10.96 30.87
CA ALA A 22 6.12 -11.25 31.77
C ALA A 22 7.48 -10.83 31.16
N ALA A 23 7.71 -11.12 29.87
CA ALA A 23 8.94 -10.77 29.15
C ALA A 23 9.11 -9.26 28.86
N LEU A 24 8.01 -8.51 28.82
CA LEU A 24 8.04 -7.04 28.78
C LEU A 24 8.55 -6.43 30.11
N GLY A 25 8.48 -7.18 31.22
CA GLY A 25 9.12 -6.87 32.49
C GLY A 25 8.76 -5.50 33.05
N ARG A 26 9.75 -4.75 33.55
CA ARG A 26 9.57 -3.44 34.21
C ARG A 26 9.28 -2.27 33.24
N LYS A 27 8.62 -2.50 32.10
CA LYS A 27 8.18 -1.46 31.16
C LYS A 27 6.66 -1.24 31.30
N PRO A 28 6.21 -0.53 32.36
CA PRO A 28 4.80 -0.50 32.75
C PRO A 28 3.86 0.01 31.66
N ARG A 29 4.32 0.95 30.82
CA ARG A 29 3.53 1.49 29.70
C ARG A 29 3.29 0.47 28.59
N LEU A 30 4.29 -0.34 28.24
CA LEU A 30 4.15 -1.37 27.20
C LEU A 30 3.30 -2.54 27.70
N VAL A 31 3.46 -2.90 28.98
CA VAL A 31 2.63 -3.92 29.64
C VAL A 31 1.17 -3.48 29.68
N ALA A 32 0.90 -2.24 30.12
CA ALA A 32 -0.46 -1.69 30.15
C ALA A 32 -1.07 -1.61 28.74
N LEU A 33 -0.28 -1.16 27.75
CA LEU A 33 -0.72 -1.11 26.37
C LEU A 33 -1.06 -2.49 25.83
N LEU A 34 -0.11 -3.45 25.84
CA LEU A 34 -0.36 -4.78 25.28
C LEU A 34 -1.55 -5.48 25.96
N ARG A 35 -1.65 -5.36 27.29
CA ARG A 35 -2.77 -5.92 28.07
C ARG A 35 -4.11 -5.33 27.61
N TYR A 36 -4.21 -4.00 27.55
CA TYR A 36 -5.42 -3.30 27.11
C TYR A 36 -5.84 -3.72 25.69
N LEU A 37 -4.89 -3.75 24.75
CA LEU A 37 -5.18 -4.09 23.36
C LEU A 37 -5.67 -5.53 23.20
N ALA A 38 -5.05 -6.47 23.92
CA ALA A 38 -5.43 -7.88 23.88
C ALA A 38 -6.77 -8.15 24.58
N GLU A 39 -7.03 -7.55 25.74
CA GLU A 39 -8.30 -7.67 26.46
C GLU A 39 -9.48 -7.14 25.63
N LYS A 40 -9.36 -5.93 25.04
CA LYS A 40 -10.38 -5.39 24.13
C LYS A 40 -10.61 -6.28 22.91
N THR A 41 -9.57 -6.96 22.43
CA THR A 41 -9.68 -7.91 21.31
C THR A 41 -10.40 -9.19 21.73
N PHE A 42 -10.09 -9.75 22.91
CA PHE A 42 -10.78 -10.94 23.44
C PHE A 42 -12.24 -10.66 23.82
N GLU A 43 -12.59 -9.43 24.16
CA GLU A 43 -13.97 -8.99 24.39
C GLU A 43 -14.76 -8.75 23.09
N GLY A 44 -14.13 -8.88 21.91
CA GLY A 44 -14.73 -8.56 20.62
C GLY A 44 -14.94 -7.06 20.38
N LYS A 45 -14.30 -6.19 21.18
CA LYS A 45 -14.38 -4.72 21.12
C LYS A 45 -13.20 -4.11 20.37
N SER A 46 -12.65 -4.80 19.38
CA SER A 46 -11.50 -4.31 18.60
C SER A 46 -11.77 -2.98 17.89
N GLY A 47 -13.04 -2.66 17.58
CA GLY A 47 -13.45 -1.36 17.01
C GLY A 47 -13.28 -0.16 17.94
N GLU A 48 -13.15 -0.38 19.26
CA GLU A 48 -12.85 0.67 20.24
C GLU A 48 -11.36 0.95 20.37
N ILE A 49 -10.50 0.15 19.73
CA ILE A 49 -9.06 0.27 19.82
C ILE A 49 -8.56 1.33 18.83
N ASN A 50 -8.52 2.58 19.26
CA ASN A 50 -8.03 3.72 18.48
C ASN A 50 -7.08 4.62 19.30
N GLU A 51 -6.40 5.55 18.62
CA GLU A 51 -5.38 6.41 19.24
C GLU A 51 -5.94 7.24 20.42
N TYR A 52 -7.19 7.68 20.31
CA TYR A 52 -7.89 8.47 21.33
C TYR A 52 -8.15 7.66 22.60
N ASN A 53 -8.79 6.49 22.48
CA ASN A 53 -9.12 5.63 23.61
C ASN A 53 -7.86 5.10 24.30
N ILE A 54 -6.82 4.72 23.54
CA ILE A 54 -5.54 4.30 24.11
C ILE A 54 -4.90 5.42 24.94
N ALA A 55 -4.89 6.65 24.41
CA ALA A 55 -4.31 7.78 25.12
C ALA A 55 -5.01 8.07 26.45
N ILE A 56 -6.33 7.93 26.50
CA ILE A 56 -7.12 8.20 27.70
C ILE A 56 -7.10 7.01 28.67
N GLU A 57 -7.48 5.83 28.21
CA GLU A 57 -7.71 4.65 29.04
C GLU A 57 -6.41 3.98 29.48
N VAL A 58 -5.34 4.05 28.67
CA VAL A 58 -4.04 3.42 28.99
C VAL A 58 -3.04 4.46 29.52
N PHE A 59 -2.98 5.64 28.90
CA PHE A 59 -1.98 6.66 29.24
C PHE A 59 -2.49 7.82 30.09
N GLY A 60 -3.77 7.80 30.49
CA GLY A 60 -4.35 8.77 31.41
C GLY A 60 -4.42 10.20 30.86
N ARG A 61 -4.51 10.36 29.54
CA ARG A 61 -4.69 11.68 28.92
C ARG A 61 -6.09 12.22 29.20
N SER A 62 -6.20 13.54 29.25
CA SER A 62 -7.47 14.22 29.53
C SER A 62 -8.45 14.04 28.38
N GLN A 63 -9.65 13.54 28.69
CA GLN A 63 -10.72 13.35 27.71
C GLN A 63 -11.18 14.67 27.05
N THR A 64 -11.04 15.81 27.75
CA THR A 64 -11.54 17.11 27.29
C THR A 64 -10.51 17.93 26.49
N SER A 65 -9.23 17.58 26.57
CA SER A 65 -8.16 18.39 25.95
C SER A 65 -7.18 17.58 25.11
N PHE A 66 -7.40 16.27 24.95
CA PHE A 66 -6.52 15.42 24.15
C PHE A 66 -6.89 15.50 22.65
N GLU A 67 -5.88 15.75 21.82
CA GLU A 67 -5.99 15.73 20.36
C GLU A 67 -4.91 14.80 19.79
N SER A 68 -5.31 13.72 19.12
CA SER A 68 -4.41 12.71 18.55
C SER A 68 -3.42 13.28 17.51
N SER A 69 -3.79 14.37 16.83
CA SER A 69 -2.92 15.06 15.87
C SER A 69 -1.71 15.73 16.53
N LYS A 70 -1.85 16.17 17.79
CA LYS A 70 -0.82 16.93 18.53
C LYS A 70 -0.03 16.07 19.52
N ASP A 71 -0.64 15.03 20.11
CA ASP A 71 0.02 14.13 21.05
C ASP A 71 0.08 12.70 20.50
N ALA A 72 1.28 12.31 20.06
CA ALA A 72 1.56 11.02 19.44
C ALA A 72 1.81 9.89 20.47
N ILE A 73 1.46 10.05 21.75
CA ILE A 73 1.79 9.07 22.81
C ILE A 73 1.40 7.64 22.45
N ALA A 74 0.20 7.44 21.89
CA ALA A 74 -0.28 6.12 21.49
C ALA A 74 0.46 5.59 20.25
N ARG A 75 0.73 6.43 19.24
CA ARG A 75 1.58 6.06 18.08
C ARG A 75 3.00 5.65 18.50
N VAL A 76 3.62 6.41 19.40
CA VAL A 76 5.00 6.18 19.86
C VAL A 76 5.11 4.89 20.68
N GLU A 77 4.21 4.67 21.65
CA GLU A 77 4.26 3.46 22.47
C GLU A 77 3.84 2.21 21.68
N ALA A 78 2.91 2.33 20.72
CA ALA A 78 2.61 1.25 19.79
C ALA A 78 3.83 0.89 18.93
N HIS A 79 4.55 1.86 18.37
CA HIS A 79 5.79 1.59 17.62
C HIS A 79 6.83 0.84 18.47
N ARG A 80 7.02 1.26 19.73
CA ARG A 80 7.91 0.57 20.68
C ARG A 80 7.45 -0.85 21.00
N LEU A 81 6.14 -1.05 21.17
CA LEU A 81 5.55 -2.36 21.41
C LEU A 81 5.77 -3.28 20.20
N ARG A 82 5.56 -2.80 18.97
CA ARG A 82 5.82 -3.56 17.73
C ARG A 82 7.25 -4.05 17.66
N LYS A 83 8.21 -3.14 17.87
CA LYS A 83 9.63 -3.47 17.85
C LYS A 83 9.94 -4.55 18.89
N ARG A 84 9.48 -4.38 20.14
CA ARG A 84 9.75 -5.33 21.21
C ARG A 84 9.08 -6.69 20.98
N LEU A 85 7.87 -6.74 20.41
CA LEU A 85 7.22 -8.00 20.03
C LEU A 85 8.04 -8.73 18.96
N LYS A 86 8.50 -8.01 17.92
CA LYS A 86 9.37 -8.57 16.88
C LYS A 86 10.67 -9.14 17.47
N ASP A 87 11.36 -8.37 18.31
CA ASP A 87 12.59 -8.81 18.98
C ASP A 87 12.33 -10.05 19.86
N TYR A 88 11.23 -10.05 20.61
CA TYR A 88 10.84 -11.19 21.46
C TYR A 88 10.64 -12.48 20.66
N TYR A 89 9.91 -12.44 19.55
CA TYR A 89 9.63 -13.63 18.74
C TYR A 89 10.78 -14.06 17.82
N GLN A 90 11.81 -13.24 17.67
CA GLN A 90 13.09 -13.64 17.04
C GLN A 90 14.04 -14.34 18.00
N GLU A 91 13.92 -14.08 19.30
CA GLU A 91 14.81 -14.59 20.35
C GLU A 91 14.05 -15.51 21.32
N GLU A 92 13.61 -14.97 22.46
CA GLU A 92 13.04 -15.69 23.61
C GLU A 92 11.79 -16.51 23.23
N GLY A 93 10.94 -15.96 22.37
CA GLY A 93 9.68 -16.55 21.93
C GLY A 93 9.79 -17.32 20.62
N LYS A 94 10.98 -17.58 20.06
CA LYS A 94 11.14 -18.17 18.71
C LYS A 94 10.42 -19.50 18.49
N GLU A 95 10.33 -20.33 19.52
CA GLU A 95 9.69 -21.66 19.47
C GLU A 95 8.23 -21.66 19.95
N HIS A 96 7.67 -20.50 20.28
CA HIS A 96 6.30 -20.41 20.76
C HIS A 96 5.30 -20.71 19.64
N ALA A 97 4.28 -21.52 19.95
CA ALA A 97 3.25 -21.94 18.99
C ALA A 97 2.28 -20.82 18.59
N ILE A 98 2.23 -19.74 19.38
CA ILE A 98 1.46 -18.53 19.08
C ILE A 98 2.44 -17.35 19.04
N GLU A 99 2.29 -16.50 18.03
CA GLU A 99 2.99 -15.23 17.91
C GLU A 99 1.98 -14.08 18.01
N ILE A 100 2.24 -13.14 18.92
CA ILE A 100 1.48 -11.89 19.03
C ILE A 100 2.16 -10.84 18.17
N SER A 101 1.50 -10.47 17.08
CA SER A 101 1.93 -9.39 16.20
C SER A 101 1.02 -8.17 16.37
N LEU A 102 1.63 -6.98 16.35
CA LEU A 102 0.90 -5.72 16.31
C LEU A 102 1.18 -5.05 14.96
N PRO A 103 0.29 -5.14 13.96
CA PRO A 103 0.55 -4.65 12.61
C PRO A 103 0.81 -3.13 12.58
N ALA A 104 1.63 -2.67 11.62
CA ALA A 104 1.83 -1.24 11.39
C ALA A 104 0.49 -0.56 11.02
N GLY A 105 0.25 0.66 11.51
CA GLY A 105 -1.01 1.37 11.28
C GLY A 105 -2.24 0.84 12.06
N SER A 106 -2.17 -0.35 12.64
CA SER A 106 -3.23 -0.92 13.49
C SER A 106 -2.83 -0.95 14.96
N TYR A 107 -3.79 -0.77 15.85
CA TYR A 107 -3.63 -1.01 17.28
C TYR A 107 -4.19 -2.37 17.71
N VAL A 108 -4.85 -3.11 16.82
CA VAL A 108 -5.44 -4.42 17.14
C VAL A 108 -4.36 -5.51 17.04
N PRO A 109 -4.03 -6.24 18.11
CA PRO A 109 -3.06 -7.33 18.09
C PRO A 109 -3.67 -8.55 17.40
N VAL A 110 -2.82 -9.28 16.68
CA VAL A 110 -3.16 -10.52 15.97
C VAL A 110 -2.38 -11.67 16.57
N PHE A 111 -3.06 -12.78 16.83
CA PHE A 111 -2.47 -14.01 17.37
C PHE A 111 -2.30 -15.02 16.23
N ILE A 112 -1.06 -15.30 15.85
CA ILE A 112 -0.71 -16.13 14.70
C ILE A 112 -0.25 -17.51 15.20
N ARG A 113 -0.84 -18.59 14.71
CA ARG A 113 -0.36 -19.96 15.00
C ARG A 113 0.87 -20.29 14.16
N ARG A 114 1.95 -20.72 14.80
CA ARG A 114 3.18 -21.17 14.15
C ARG A 114 3.33 -22.68 14.28
N SER A 115 3.44 -23.36 13.15
CA SER A 115 3.82 -24.77 13.09
C SER A 115 5.33 -24.90 13.35
N SER A 116 5.71 -25.57 14.43
CA SER A 116 7.12 -25.82 14.76
C SER A 116 7.79 -26.68 13.69
N THR A 117 8.61 -26.09 12.81
CA THR A 117 9.53 -26.85 11.94
C THR A 117 10.84 -27.08 12.67
N ALA A 118 11.02 -28.29 13.21
CA ALA A 118 12.36 -28.84 13.44
C ALA A 118 12.90 -29.41 12.10
N PRO A 119 14.17 -29.15 11.72
CA PRO A 119 14.78 -29.74 10.54
C PRO A 119 15.28 -31.15 10.86
N ASP A 120 14.60 -32.17 10.32
CA ASP A 120 15.06 -33.56 10.43
C ASP A 120 16.10 -33.86 9.35
N ALA A 121 17.37 -33.64 9.69
CA ALA A 121 18.52 -34.06 8.91
C ALA A 121 19.09 -35.35 9.52
N ARG A 122 18.57 -36.51 9.10
CA ARG A 122 19.30 -37.79 8.99
C ARG A 122 18.40 -38.89 8.43
N ALA A 123 18.53 -39.16 7.14
CA ALA A 123 18.54 -40.52 6.57
C ALA A 123 18.78 -40.45 5.07
N SER A 124 20.05 -40.38 4.67
CA SER A 124 20.48 -40.86 3.36
C SER A 124 21.54 -41.92 3.61
N GLU A 125 21.16 -43.19 3.54
CA GLU A 125 22.00 -44.29 3.05
C GLU A 125 21.16 -45.57 2.90
N SER A 126 20.79 -45.88 1.65
CA SER A 126 20.88 -47.20 0.99
C SER A 126 19.76 -47.40 -0.06
N SER A 127 20.17 -47.45 -1.33
CA SER A 127 19.49 -48.19 -2.41
C SER A 127 20.23 -49.52 -2.62
N PRO A 128 19.77 -50.52 -3.42
CA PRO A 128 18.45 -50.78 -4.04
C PRO A 128 17.94 -52.22 -3.72
N THR A 129 16.74 -52.69 -4.11
CA THR A 129 16.54 -53.59 -5.28
C THR A 129 15.13 -54.25 -5.25
N ALA A 130 14.49 -54.35 -6.43
CA ALA A 130 13.44 -55.27 -6.91
C ALA A 130 12.01 -55.34 -6.29
N ARG A 131 11.04 -55.25 -7.22
CA ARG A 131 9.59 -55.63 -7.15
C ARG A 131 9.42 -57.16 -6.95
N PRO A 132 8.22 -57.76 -6.68
CA PRO A 132 6.85 -57.26 -6.96
C PRO A 132 5.70 -57.63 -5.96
N PHE A 133 4.53 -57.02 -6.21
CA PHE A 133 3.14 -57.47 -6.00
C PHE A 133 2.82 -58.50 -4.88
N LEU A 134 1.88 -58.15 -3.99
CA LEU A 134 0.78 -59.02 -3.54
C LEU A 134 -0.44 -58.18 -3.07
N GLU A 135 -1.62 -58.70 -3.38
CA GLU A 135 -2.99 -58.16 -3.20
C GLU A 135 -3.44 -57.92 -1.74
N PRO A 136 -4.56 -57.19 -1.52
CA PRO A 136 -5.11 -56.95 -0.19
C PRO A 136 -6.13 -58.03 0.23
N PRO A 137 -6.36 -58.27 1.53
CA PRO A 137 -7.59 -58.93 1.96
C PRO A 137 -8.61 -57.93 2.52
N SER A 138 -9.80 -58.12 1.98
CA SER A 138 -11.14 -57.77 2.38
C SER A 138 -11.54 -58.06 3.84
N ARG A 139 -12.25 -57.07 4.43
CA ARG A 139 -13.61 -57.11 5.04
C ARG A 139 -14.11 -58.39 5.74
N LEU A 140 -14.51 -58.24 7.01
CA LEU A 140 -15.63 -58.89 7.72
C LEU A 140 -16.18 -57.81 8.71
N ASP A 141 -17.43 -57.32 8.64
CA ASP A 141 -18.71 -57.92 9.13
C ASP A 141 -18.63 -58.18 10.66
N GLU A 142 -19.44 -57.68 11.61
CA GLU A 142 -20.86 -57.30 11.79
C GLU A 142 -20.98 -56.36 13.05
N LYS A 143 -21.77 -55.27 13.08
CA LYS A 143 -23.21 -55.08 13.48
C LYS A 143 -23.51 -55.05 15.02
N PRO A 144 -24.67 -54.52 15.49
CA PRO A 144 -24.80 -53.23 16.19
C PRO A 144 -25.38 -53.31 17.63
N LEU A 145 -25.35 -52.21 18.39
CA LEU A 145 -26.18 -52.05 19.60
C LEU A 145 -26.82 -50.66 19.69
N GLU A 146 -28.10 -50.68 20.06
CA GLU A 146 -29.10 -49.61 20.12
C GLU A 146 -29.15 -48.84 21.46
N PHE A 147 -29.63 -47.60 21.34
CA PHE A 147 -30.44 -46.78 22.25
C PHE A 147 -30.29 -46.89 23.78
N ILE A 148 -29.94 -45.76 24.42
CA ILE A 148 -30.68 -45.25 25.58
C ILE A 148 -30.87 -43.72 25.44
N ASN A 149 -32.14 -43.31 25.40
CA ASN A 149 -32.62 -41.95 25.59
C ASN A 149 -32.84 -41.72 27.10
N ASN A 150 -32.58 -40.51 27.61
CA ASN A 150 -33.24 -39.99 28.81
C ASN A 150 -33.06 -38.47 28.92
N GLN A 151 -34.14 -37.74 28.61
CA GLN A 151 -34.46 -36.48 29.27
C GLN A 151 -35.21 -36.81 30.57
N ASP A 152 -34.87 -36.16 31.69
CA ASP A 152 -35.86 -35.41 32.49
C ASP A 152 -35.22 -34.56 33.60
N LYS A 153 -35.61 -33.27 33.58
CA LYS A 153 -36.01 -32.34 34.67
C LYS A 153 -35.38 -32.39 36.07
N LEU A 154 -35.02 -31.19 36.58
CA LEU A 154 -35.66 -30.44 37.71
C LEU A 154 -34.84 -29.13 37.92
N ASN A 155 -35.32 -27.90 37.65
CA ASN A 155 -36.25 -26.99 38.37
C ASN A 155 -35.72 -26.25 39.64
N LYS A 156 -36.01 -24.93 39.64
CA LYS A 156 -36.29 -23.95 40.75
C LYS A 156 -35.12 -23.11 41.31
N GLU A 157 -35.13 -21.77 41.08
CA GLU A 157 -35.74 -20.65 41.88
C GLU A 157 -34.73 -20.18 42.97
N ASP A 158 -34.35 -18.91 43.13
CA ASP A 158 -35.09 -17.75 43.69
C ASP A 158 -34.31 -16.44 43.36
N GLN A 159 -34.91 -15.35 42.85
CA GLN A 159 -35.63 -14.24 43.52
C GLN A 159 -34.77 -13.15 44.24
N GLU A 160 -34.83 -11.93 43.66
CA GLU A 160 -34.60 -10.57 44.22
C GLU A 160 -35.49 -10.27 45.46
N PRO A 161 -35.39 -9.15 46.25
CA PRO A 161 -35.28 -7.75 45.77
C PRO A 161 -34.66 -6.65 46.72
N ALA A 162 -34.70 -5.40 46.23
CA ALA A 162 -35.02 -4.11 46.90
C ALA A 162 -33.93 -3.18 47.51
N ASP A 163 -33.80 -2.01 46.85
CA ASP A 163 -33.93 -0.59 47.29
C ASP A 163 -33.35 -0.09 48.64
N LEU A 164 -32.66 1.08 48.59
CA LEU A 164 -32.76 2.18 49.57
C LEU A 164 -32.07 3.49 49.10
N GLU A 165 -32.71 4.62 49.42
CA GLU A 165 -32.48 6.00 48.98
C GLU A 165 -31.40 6.83 49.74
N LEU A 166 -31.03 7.95 49.10
CA LEU A 166 -30.67 9.32 49.58
C LEU A 166 -29.66 9.58 50.72
N ASN A 167 -28.70 10.48 50.43
CA ASN A 167 -28.55 11.73 51.18
C ASN A 167 -27.83 12.83 50.37
N ALA A 168 -28.30 14.08 50.56
CA ALA A 168 -27.89 15.30 49.89
C ALA A 168 -27.08 16.23 50.82
N VAL A 169 -26.18 17.04 50.25
CA VAL A 169 -25.76 18.42 50.65
C VAL A 169 -25.11 19.01 49.38
N GLY A 170 -25.39 20.18 48.80
CA GLY A 170 -25.92 21.45 49.30
C GLY A 170 -24.81 22.52 49.17
N GLY A 171 -24.88 23.41 48.18
CA GLY A 171 -23.88 24.48 48.02
C GLY A 171 -24.04 25.37 46.78
N SER A 172 -24.88 26.39 46.92
CA SER A 172 -25.23 27.45 45.96
C SER A 172 -24.12 28.46 45.67
N GLY A 173 -24.18 29.12 44.51
CA GLY A 173 -23.52 30.41 44.28
C GLY A 173 -23.52 30.88 42.83
N GLY A 174 -24.68 31.33 42.32
CA GLY A 174 -24.76 32.05 41.05
C GLY A 174 -24.51 33.56 41.22
N PHE A 175 -23.94 34.20 40.20
CA PHE A 175 -24.07 35.64 39.98
C PHE A 175 -24.25 35.95 38.48
N ASN A 176 -25.16 36.88 38.25
CA ASN A 176 -25.79 37.26 36.99
C ASN A 176 -24.93 38.11 36.05
N LEU A 177 -25.26 38.04 34.76
CA LEU A 177 -24.97 39.03 33.73
C LEU A 177 -25.69 40.36 34.00
N GLU A 178 -25.04 41.49 33.71
CA GLU A 178 -25.72 42.61 33.07
C GLU A 178 -24.80 43.43 32.15
N LYS A 179 -25.45 44.00 31.13
CA LYS A 179 -24.99 44.69 29.93
C LYS A 179 -24.30 46.03 30.21
N ALA A 180 -23.38 46.40 29.33
CA ALA A 180 -23.27 47.77 28.81
C ALA A 180 -22.53 47.76 27.47
N GLY A 181 -23.18 48.25 26.41
CA GLY A 181 -22.48 48.62 25.17
C GLY A 181 -21.81 49.98 25.32
N PHE A 182 -20.84 50.29 24.46
CA PHE A 182 -20.86 51.44 23.54
C PHE A 182 -19.51 51.62 22.82
N GLN A 183 -19.65 51.96 21.54
CA GLN A 183 -18.83 52.86 20.71
C GLN A 183 -17.42 52.48 20.24
N GLU A 184 -17.40 52.22 18.94
CA GLU A 184 -16.30 52.26 17.99
C GLU A 184 -15.87 53.72 17.71
N HIS A 185 -14.59 54.04 17.91
CA HIS A 185 -13.99 55.29 17.44
C HIS A 185 -12.53 55.05 17.00
N SER A 186 -12.31 55.16 15.69
CA SER A 186 -10.99 55.38 15.10
C SER A 186 -10.50 56.82 15.33
N PRO A 187 -9.20 57.03 15.43
CA PRO A 187 -8.61 58.27 14.93
C PRO A 187 -7.44 58.04 13.96
N GLU A 188 -7.35 58.96 13.00
CA GLU A 188 -6.37 59.07 11.91
C GLU A 188 -4.88 59.17 12.32
N PRO A 189 -3.93 58.91 11.38
CA PRO A 189 -2.51 58.94 11.64
C PRO A 189 -1.88 60.35 11.55
N ARG A 190 -0.95 60.65 12.47
CA ARG A 190 -0.09 61.84 12.45
C ARG A 190 1.25 61.56 11.75
N ASN A 191 1.58 62.45 10.82
CA ASN A 191 2.83 62.55 10.07
C ASN A 191 4.12 62.47 10.91
N SER A 192 5.11 61.68 10.44
CA SER A 192 6.51 61.82 10.84
C SER A 192 7.44 61.52 9.65
N ARG A 193 8.05 62.59 9.15
CA ARG A 193 8.97 62.64 8.00
C ARG A 193 10.36 62.12 8.36
N TRP A 194 10.51 60.83 8.65
CA TRP A 194 11.84 60.19 8.80
C TRP A 194 11.94 58.76 8.21
N GLY A 195 10.88 58.24 7.59
CA GLY A 195 10.85 56.89 7.00
C GLY A 195 11.31 56.74 5.55
N LEU A 196 11.65 57.83 4.85
CA LEU A 196 11.90 57.79 3.39
C LEU A 196 13.37 57.63 2.97
N ILE A 197 14.32 57.62 3.90
CA ILE A 197 15.76 57.44 3.57
C ILE A 197 16.21 55.98 3.75
N LEU A 198 15.48 55.16 4.52
CA LEU A 198 15.78 53.72 4.70
C LEU A 198 15.11 52.81 3.65
N THR A 199 14.10 53.29 2.92
CA THR A 199 13.42 52.52 1.85
C THR A 199 14.13 52.60 0.50
N ALA A 200 14.97 53.62 0.27
CA ALA A 200 15.67 53.79 -1.01
C ALA A 200 16.92 52.89 -1.18
N MET A 201 17.52 52.40 -0.09
CA MET A 201 18.67 51.45 -0.17
C MET A 201 18.26 49.98 -0.18
N ALA A 202 17.06 49.64 0.29
CA ALA A 202 16.51 48.29 0.15
C ALA A 202 16.00 48.00 -1.28
N ALA A 203 15.55 49.02 -2.01
CA ALA A 203 14.98 48.87 -3.36
C ALA A 203 16.02 48.69 -4.49
N LEU A 204 17.30 49.06 -4.28
CA LEU A 204 18.37 48.87 -5.28
C LEU A 204 19.18 47.58 -5.05
N GLY A 205 19.14 47.00 -3.85
CA GLY A 205 19.69 45.65 -3.60
C GLY A 205 18.76 44.53 -4.07
N ILE A 206 17.44 44.73 -3.98
CA ILE A 206 16.44 43.74 -4.38
C ILE A 206 16.26 43.68 -5.91
N SER A 207 16.45 44.78 -6.64
CA SER A 207 16.32 44.78 -8.11
C SER A 207 17.51 44.13 -8.83
N GLY A 208 18.73 44.23 -8.29
CA GLY A 208 19.91 43.54 -8.83
C GLY A 208 19.88 42.02 -8.62
N TRP A 209 19.40 41.55 -7.46
CA TRP A 209 19.22 40.12 -7.20
C TRP A 209 18.04 39.51 -7.97
N SER A 210 16.94 40.25 -8.12
CA SER A 210 15.78 39.79 -8.90
C SER A 210 16.09 39.66 -10.40
N ALA A 211 16.92 40.55 -10.96
CA ALA A 211 17.32 40.48 -12.36
C ALA A 211 18.24 39.27 -12.67
N ILE A 212 19.10 38.87 -11.73
CA ILE A 212 19.97 37.69 -11.87
C ILE A 212 19.18 36.40 -11.63
N TRP A 213 18.26 36.38 -10.65
CA TRP A 213 17.34 35.26 -10.41
C TRP A 213 16.36 35.04 -11.58
N LEU A 214 15.85 36.09 -12.23
CA LEU A 214 14.99 36.00 -13.42
C LEU A 214 15.74 35.62 -14.72
N ILE A 215 17.06 35.77 -14.76
CA ILE A 215 17.89 35.30 -15.90
C ILE A 215 18.30 33.83 -15.70
N GLN A 216 18.40 33.35 -14.45
CA GLN A 216 18.72 31.95 -14.12
C GLN A 216 17.48 31.04 -13.92
N HIS A 217 16.32 31.61 -13.60
CA HIS A 217 15.04 30.91 -13.43
C HIS A 217 13.93 31.56 -14.27
N ARG A 218 14.08 31.56 -15.59
CA ARG A 218 12.93 31.75 -16.46
C ARG A 218 12.04 30.51 -16.33
N PRO A 219 10.76 30.61 -15.91
CA PRO A 219 9.81 29.56 -16.23
C PRO A 219 9.72 29.56 -17.75
N TYR A 220 10.26 28.51 -18.38
CA TYR A 220 9.93 28.25 -19.76
C TYR A 220 8.41 28.07 -19.79
N SER A 221 7.73 29.01 -20.44
CA SER A 221 6.38 28.79 -20.90
C SER A 221 6.49 27.65 -21.91
N ALA A 222 6.29 26.42 -21.47
CA ALA A 222 5.99 25.30 -22.36
C ALA A 222 4.53 25.45 -22.83
N ALA A 223 4.27 26.57 -23.51
CA ALA A 223 3.06 26.81 -24.27
C ALA A 223 3.53 27.02 -25.72
N ASN A 224 3.25 26.01 -26.53
CA ASN A 224 3.37 26.01 -27.99
C ASN A 224 4.78 26.15 -28.58
N GLN A 225 5.46 25.02 -28.76
CA GLN A 225 6.13 24.68 -30.03
C GLN A 225 6.63 23.22 -30.03
N ILE A 226 5.72 22.25 -30.16
CA ILE A 226 6.00 20.98 -30.82
C ILE A 226 4.83 20.68 -31.75
N ALA A 227 4.85 21.34 -32.90
CA ALA A 227 4.08 20.96 -34.09
C ALA A 227 4.79 21.55 -35.31
N GLN A 228 6.01 21.07 -35.58
CA GLN A 228 6.49 21.00 -36.94
C GLN A 228 6.68 19.53 -37.26
N HIS A 229 5.61 18.91 -37.77
CA HIS A 229 5.73 17.70 -38.58
C HIS A 229 6.61 18.05 -39.78
N THR A 230 7.91 17.83 -39.64
CA THR A 230 8.75 17.52 -40.78
C THR A 230 8.50 16.05 -41.06
N GLU A 231 8.04 15.72 -42.27
CA GLU A 231 7.93 14.34 -42.74
C GLU A 231 9.17 13.56 -42.33
N ALA A 232 8.99 12.53 -41.48
CA ALA A 232 10.08 11.72 -40.98
C ALA A 232 10.75 11.02 -42.16
N LYS A 233 11.92 11.55 -42.55
CA LYS A 233 12.87 10.83 -43.39
C LYS A 233 13.13 9.51 -42.66
N GLN A 234 12.78 8.38 -43.27
CA GLN A 234 12.96 7.06 -42.67
C GLN A 234 14.45 6.83 -42.41
N THR A 235 14.88 7.07 -41.17
CA THR A 235 16.23 6.71 -40.73
C THR A 235 16.31 5.18 -40.73
N PRO A 236 17.32 4.56 -41.37
CA PRO A 236 17.44 3.12 -41.37
C PRO A 236 17.63 2.58 -39.94
N THR A 237 16.95 1.48 -39.61
CA THR A 237 17.11 0.81 -38.31
C THR A 237 18.58 0.44 -38.07
N PRO A 238 19.15 0.77 -36.91
CA PRO A 238 20.51 0.35 -36.57
C PRO A 238 20.62 -1.18 -36.61
N VAL A 239 21.69 -1.71 -37.21
CA VAL A 239 21.91 -3.17 -37.32
C VAL A 239 22.00 -3.85 -35.95
N ASN A 240 22.33 -3.08 -34.91
CA ASN A 240 22.47 -3.48 -33.52
C ASN A 240 21.32 -2.97 -32.63
N ALA A 241 20.16 -2.60 -33.19
CA ALA A 241 19.02 -2.15 -32.40
C ALA A 241 18.59 -3.21 -31.36
N ALA A 242 18.28 -2.74 -30.15
CA ALA A 242 17.76 -3.57 -29.08
C ALA A 242 16.40 -4.17 -29.47
N VAL A 243 16.17 -5.41 -29.05
CA VAL A 243 14.88 -6.09 -29.25
C VAL A 243 13.88 -5.58 -28.22
N ILE A 244 12.72 -5.15 -28.70
CA ILE A 244 11.63 -4.60 -27.87
C ILE A 244 10.51 -5.65 -27.75
N PRO A 245 9.92 -5.87 -26.55
CA PRO A 245 10.17 -5.15 -25.30
C PRO A 245 11.52 -5.47 -24.66
N LEU A 246 12.24 -4.43 -24.25
CA LEU A 246 13.51 -4.53 -23.52
C LEU A 246 13.24 -4.43 -22.02
N ARG A 247 13.81 -5.33 -21.23
CA ARG A 247 13.68 -5.36 -19.77
C ARG A 247 15.03 -5.65 -19.15
N ILE A 248 15.52 -4.74 -18.32
CA ILE A 248 16.87 -4.78 -17.75
C ILE A 248 16.77 -4.61 -16.24
N ILE A 249 17.48 -5.46 -15.49
CA ILE A 249 17.75 -5.23 -14.06
C ILE A 249 19.10 -4.52 -13.96
N ALA A 250 19.08 -3.28 -13.49
CA ALA A 250 20.28 -2.45 -13.36
C ALA A 250 21.21 -3.02 -12.28
N GLY A 251 22.51 -2.99 -12.54
CA GLY A 251 23.56 -3.58 -11.70
C GLY A 251 23.56 -5.11 -11.60
N TYR A 252 22.69 -5.81 -12.34
CA TYR A 252 22.61 -7.27 -12.36
C TYR A 252 23.43 -7.86 -13.51
N SER A 253 24.16 -8.95 -13.27
CA SER A 253 25.01 -9.61 -14.29
C SER A 253 24.72 -11.11 -14.44
N GLY A 254 23.66 -11.61 -13.81
CA GLY A 254 23.32 -13.04 -13.82
C GLY A 254 22.44 -13.46 -15.00
N ALA A 255 21.95 -14.70 -14.91
CA ALA A 255 21.04 -15.25 -15.90
C ALA A 255 19.68 -14.54 -15.86
N PRO A 256 18.98 -14.38 -17.00
CA PRO A 256 17.70 -13.70 -17.01
C PRO A 256 16.67 -14.30 -16.06
N ILE A 257 15.93 -13.42 -15.39
CA ILE A 257 14.93 -13.76 -14.36
C ILE A 257 13.54 -13.63 -14.98
N ILE A 258 12.59 -14.46 -14.54
CA ILE A 258 11.19 -14.39 -14.96
C ILE A 258 10.38 -13.76 -13.84
N ASP A 259 9.61 -12.73 -14.16
CA ASP A 259 8.71 -12.07 -13.21
C ASP A 259 7.37 -12.83 -13.05
N SER A 260 6.53 -12.35 -12.14
CA SER A 260 5.19 -12.87 -11.83
C SER A 260 4.25 -12.89 -13.04
N THR A 261 4.55 -12.09 -14.07
CA THR A 261 3.79 -12.01 -15.32
C THR A 261 4.31 -12.97 -16.40
N GLY A 262 5.40 -13.69 -16.12
CA GLY A 262 6.07 -14.56 -17.09
C GLY A 262 7.03 -13.83 -18.03
N MET A 263 7.28 -12.54 -17.80
CA MET A 263 8.18 -11.74 -18.64
C MET A 263 9.64 -11.92 -18.22
N ARG A 264 10.52 -11.95 -19.22
CA ARG A 264 11.96 -12.15 -19.02
C ARG A 264 12.69 -10.82 -18.83
N TRP A 265 13.42 -10.72 -17.73
CA TRP A 265 14.27 -9.60 -17.36
C TRP A 265 15.75 -9.98 -17.55
N GLY A 266 16.47 -9.21 -18.36
CA GLY A 266 17.87 -9.43 -18.66
C GLY A 266 18.84 -8.78 -17.66
N PRO A 267 20.13 -9.13 -17.74
CA PRO A 267 21.18 -8.42 -17.02
C PRO A 267 21.32 -6.98 -17.54
N ASP A 268 22.06 -6.19 -16.77
CA ASP A 268 22.42 -4.82 -17.09
C ASP A 268 23.23 -4.73 -18.39
N GLN A 269 22.80 -3.85 -19.27
CA GLN A 269 23.32 -3.66 -20.63
C GLN A 269 23.22 -2.19 -21.03
N TYR A 270 24.03 -1.77 -22.00
CA TYR A 270 24.03 -0.41 -22.57
C TYR A 270 24.43 0.72 -21.61
N PHE A 271 24.87 0.39 -20.39
CA PHE A 271 25.25 1.39 -19.42
C PHE A 271 26.67 1.94 -19.64
N HIS A 272 26.88 3.18 -19.19
CA HIS A 272 28.18 3.80 -19.05
C HIS A 272 28.35 4.33 -17.62
N LEU A 273 29.56 4.14 -17.07
CA LEU A 273 29.90 4.60 -15.71
C LEU A 273 28.99 4.00 -14.62
N GLY A 274 28.96 4.61 -13.44
CA GLY A 274 28.21 4.12 -12.28
C GLY A 274 28.82 2.92 -11.57
N GLY A 275 28.41 2.74 -10.31
CA GLY A 275 28.65 1.53 -9.52
C GLY A 275 27.43 0.62 -9.53
N THR A 276 27.59 -0.55 -8.92
CA THR A 276 26.49 -1.48 -8.66
C THR A 276 26.20 -1.53 -7.17
N VAL A 277 24.93 -1.56 -6.81
CA VAL A 277 24.45 -1.76 -5.45
C VAL A 277 23.66 -3.06 -5.36
N LEU A 278 23.85 -3.77 -4.26
CA LEU A 278 23.06 -4.94 -3.88
C LEU A 278 22.32 -4.59 -2.61
N ARG A 279 20.98 -4.70 -2.63
CA ARG A 279 20.14 -4.56 -1.45
C ARG A 279 20.25 -5.85 -0.63
N THR A 280 20.73 -5.74 0.60
CA THR A 280 20.98 -6.89 1.48
C THR A 280 19.91 -7.11 2.54
N GLU A 281 18.99 -6.15 2.74
CA GLU A 281 17.99 -6.20 3.82
C GLU A 281 16.66 -5.54 3.41
N GLY A 282 15.56 -6.03 4.01
CA GLY A 282 14.21 -5.47 3.88
C GLY A 282 13.35 -6.10 2.78
N SER A 283 12.05 -6.25 3.06
CA SER A 283 11.05 -6.54 2.02
C SER A 283 10.73 -5.26 1.27
N VAL A 284 10.58 -5.32 -0.05
CA VAL A 284 10.07 -4.20 -0.85
C VAL A 284 8.58 -4.41 -1.06
N GLU A 285 7.75 -3.51 -0.54
CA GLU A 285 6.30 -3.54 -0.75
C GLU A 285 5.92 -2.87 -2.08
N ARG A 286 4.62 -2.80 -2.43
CA ARG A 286 4.09 -2.28 -3.72
C ARG A 286 4.53 -3.03 -4.97
N THR A 287 5.06 -4.24 -4.83
CA THR A 287 5.46 -5.06 -5.97
C THR A 287 5.12 -6.52 -5.72
N SER A 288 4.74 -7.22 -6.78
CA SER A 288 4.71 -8.69 -6.81
C SER A 288 6.08 -9.30 -7.15
N ASP A 289 7.05 -8.47 -7.54
CA ASP A 289 8.35 -8.88 -8.08
C ASP A 289 9.52 -8.25 -7.32
N PRO A 290 9.68 -8.54 -6.01
CA PRO A 290 10.72 -7.92 -5.18
C PRO A 290 12.15 -8.18 -5.69
N MET A 291 12.35 -9.27 -6.45
CA MET A 291 13.62 -9.59 -7.08
C MET A 291 14.15 -8.52 -8.05
N LEU A 292 13.28 -7.71 -8.67
CA LEU A 292 13.67 -6.61 -9.54
C LEU A 292 14.38 -5.47 -8.78
N PHE A 293 14.23 -5.43 -7.45
CA PHE A 293 14.72 -4.37 -6.58
C PHE A 293 15.94 -4.78 -5.75
N ASN A 294 16.43 -6.02 -5.93
CA ASN A 294 17.60 -6.52 -5.21
C ASN A 294 18.90 -5.89 -5.73
N HIS A 295 18.96 -5.58 -7.02
CA HIS A 295 20.12 -4.96 -7.64
C HIS A 295 19.80 -3.53 -8.04
N GLY A 296 20.84 -2.72 -8.19
CA GLY A 296 20.72 -1.42 -8.82
C GLY A 296 22.04 -0.88 -9.34
N ARG A 297 21.96 0.14 -10.16
CA ARG A 297 23.09 0.98 -10.58
C ARG A 297 23.04 2.30 -9.83
N ASN A 298 24.18 2.80 -9.37
CA ASN A 298 24.24 4.03 -8.56
C ASN A 298 25.41 4.96 -8.91
N GLY A 299 25.35 6.20 -8.43
CA GLY A 299 26.31 7.26 -8.79
C GLY A 299 26.01 7.85 -10.17
N ASN A 300 26.82 8.75 -10.72
CA ASN A 300 26.53 9.26 -12.07
C ASN A 300 26.74 8.15 -13.11
N PHE A 301 25.70 7.88 -13.91
CA PHE A 301 25.72 6.87 -14.98
C PHE A 301 24.77 7.27 -16.11
N SER A 302 24.92 6.61 -17.24
CA SER A 302 23.99 6.74 -18.36
C SER A 302 23.70 5.41 -19.03
N TYR A 303 22.69 5.37 -19.90
CA TYR A 303 22.42 4.28 -20.83
C TYR A 303 22.33 4.83 -22.26
N ASP A 304 23.01 4.16 -23.19
CA ASP A 304 22.94 4.44 -24.64
C ASP A 304 22.30 3.24 -25.35
N ILE A 305 20.97 3.25 -25.47
CA ILE A 305 20.20 2.11 -25.96
C ILE A 305 19.95 2.28 -27.47
N PRO A 306 20.53 1.45 -28.35
CA PRO A 306 20.25 1.53 -29.78
C PRO A 306 18.82 1.09 -30.07
N LEU A 307 18.04 1.91 -30.77
CA LEU A 307 16.64 1.61 -31.08
C LEU A 307 16.33 1.81 -32.55
N ALA A 308 15.35 1.06 -33.06
CA ALA A 308 14.71 1.41 -34.30
C ALA A 308 13.97 2.75 -34.14
N PRO A 309 13.80 3.56 -35.21
CA PRO A 309 12.92 4.71 -35.14
C PRO A 309 11.51 4.28 -34.75
N GLY A 310 10.94 4.96 -33.76
CA GLY A 310 9.64 4.63 -33.21
C GLY A 310 9.40 5.37 -31.91
N VAL A 311 8.16 5.28 -31.44
CA VAL A 311 7.75 5.78 -30.13
C VAL A 311 7.69 4.62 -29.16
N TYR A 312 8.21 4.85 -27.96
CA TYR A 312 8.34 3.89 -26.89
C TYR A 312 7.78 4.43 -25.59
N GLU A 313 7.45 3.51 -24.68
CA GLU A 313 7.10 3.82 -23.30
C GLU A 313 8.22 3.33 -22.39
N LEU A 314 8.78 4.25 -21.60
CA LEU A 314 9.87 3.99 -20.68
C LEU A 314 9.34 3.85 -19.26
N HIS A 315 9.61 2.72 -18.64
CA HIS A 315 9.33 2.44 -17.23
C HIS A 315 10.66 2.40 -16.47
N LEU A 316 10.72 3.12 -15.36
CA LEU A 316 11.86 3.14 -14.46
C LEU A 316 11.43 2.68 -13.08
N TYR A 317 12.16 1.72 -12.51
CA TYR A 317 11.84 1.10 -11.24
C TYR A 317 12.87 1.47 -10.20
N PHE A 318 12.39 1.89 -9.04
CA PHE A 318 13.18 2.34 -7.90
C PHE A 318 12.72 1.65 -6.62
N ALA A 319 13.65 1.36 -5.73
CA ALA A 319 13.37 0.91 -4.37
C ALA A 319 13.72 2.02 -3.40
N THR A 320 12.79 2.34 -2.50
CA THR A 320 13.09 3.33 -1.47
C THR A 320 14.00 2.74 -0.39
N GLU A 321 14.83 3.57 0.23
CA GLU A 321 15.80 3.19 1.27
C GLU A 321 15.54 3.99 2.56
N GLU A 322 15.92 3.46 3.73
CA GLU A 322 15.81 4.12 5.04
C GLU A 322 16.82 5.29 5.23
N ARG A 323 17.31 5.90 4.15
CA ARG A 323 18.33 6.97 4.15
C ARG A 323 17.71 8.37 4.01
N GLU A 324 18.48 9.38 4.42
CA GLU A 324 18.15 10.81 4.25
C GLU A 324 18.01 11.21 2.76
N LEU A 325 17.37 12.37 2.54
CA LEU A 325 17.07 13.00 1.25
C LEU A 325 18.11 12.71 0.16
N SER A 326 17.73 11.90 -0.83
CA SER A 326 18.58 11.55 -1.97
C SER A 326 17.88 11.96 -3.27
N ALA A 327 17.88 13.26 -3.53
CA ALA A 327 17.27 13.82 -4.73
C ALA A 327 18.29 13.89 -5.89
N PHE A 328 17.93 13.41 -7.07
CA PHE A 328 18.77 13.42 -8.27
C PHE A 328 17.98 13.85 -9.51
N SER A 329 18.65 14.00 -10.64
CA SER A 329 18.01 14.38 -11.91
C SER A 329 18.19 13.31 -12.96
N MET A 330 17.27 13.29 -13.92
CA MET A 330 17.36 12.42 -15.10
C MET A 330 17.05 13.21 -16.36
N VAL A 331 17.86 12.98 -17.37
CA VAL A 331 17.79 13.62 -18.68
C VAL A 331 17.62 12.54 -19.74
N VAL A 332 16.77 12.80 -20.74
CA VAL A 332 16.56 11.92 -21.90
C VAL A 332 16.85 12.70 -23.17
N ASN A 333 17.80 12.22 -23.97
CA ASN A 333 18.29 12.89 -25.18
C ASN A 333 18.57 14.39 -24.94
N GLY A 334 19.26 14.71 -23.84
CA GLY A 334 19.56 16.08 -23.43
C GLY A 334 18.40 16.88 -22.82
N ASN A 335 17.18 16.32 -22.74
CA ASN A 335 16.01 16.99 -22.15
C ASN A 335 15.73 16.49 -20.73
N PRO A 336 15.70 17.36 -19.70
CA PRO A 336 15.43 16.93 -18.33
C PRO A 336 13.98 16.46 -18.16
N ILE A 337 13.78 15.22 -17.72
CA ILE A 337 12.46 14.63 -17.46
C ILE A 337 12.18 14.42 -15.97
N LEU A 338 13.21 14.36 -15.15
CA LEU A 338 13.14 14.37 -13.68
C LEU A 338 14.15 15.38 -13.14
N GLN A 339 13.73 16.24 -12.22
CA GLN A 339 14.58 17.26 -11.60
C GLN A 339 14.40 17.23 -10.09
N GLY A 340 15.49 17.00 -9.35
CA GLY A 340 15.43 16.90 -7.89
C GLY A 340 14.49 15.77 -7.41
N PHE A 341 14.45 14.67 -8.15
CA PHE A 341 13.62 13.50 -7.88
C PHE A 341 14.11 12.77 -6.63
N ASP A 342 13.29 12.83 -5.59
CA ASP A 342 13.46 12.09 -4.33
C ASP A 342 12.54 10.87 -4.32
N ILE A 343 13.12 9.68 -4.46
CA ILE A 343 12.39 8.41 -4.51
C ILE A 343 11.54 8.20 -3.25
N ASN A 344 12.07 8.54 -2.07
CA ASN A 344 11.34 8.38 -0.80
C ASN A 344 10.09 9.27 -0.75
N GLY A 345 10.22 10.51 -1.23
CA GLY A 345 9.12 11.46 -1.35
C GLY A 345 8.08 11.04 -2.39
N ASP A 346 8.50 10.50 -3.55
CA ASP A 346 7.60 10.06 -4.61
C ASP A 346 6.79 8.82 -4.19
N ALA A 347 7.46 7.83 -3.61
CA ALA A 347 6.83 6.62 -3.10
C ALA A 347 5.98 6.88 -1.84
N GLY A 348 6.34 7.87 -1.02
CA GLY A 348 5.66 8.17 0.24
C GLY A 348 6.09 7.28 1.42
N GLY A 349 7.31 6.74 1.40
CA GLY A 349 7.87 5.99 2.53
C GLY A 349 9.04 5.06 2.17
N PRO A 350 9.77 4.56 3.19
CA PRO A 350 10.86 3.61 2.99
C PRO A 350 10.35 2.19 2.68
N ASN A 351 11.21 1.36 2.07
CA ASN A 351 10.93 -0.03 1.70
C ASN A 351 9.73 -0.24 0.76
N LEU A 352 9.46 0.71 -0.12
CA LEU A 352 8.42 0.67 -1.15
C LEU A 352 9.06 0.60 -2.54
N ALA A 353 8.47 -0.19 -3.42
CA ALA A 353 8.69 -0.08 -4.86
C ALA A 353 8.04 1.20 -5.37
N ASP A 354 8.77 1.88 -6.24
CA ASP A 354 8.31 3.04 -6.96
C ASP A 354 8.59 2.89 -8.46
N GLU A 355 7.70 3.43 -9.28
CA GLU A 355 7.76 3.32 -10.73
C GLU A 355 7.39 4.63 -11.40
N ARG A 356 8.19 5.05 -12.38
CA ARG A 356 7.91 6.21 -13.22
C ARG A 356 7.74 5.76 -14.66
N ILE A 357 6.65 6.21 -15.27
CA ILE A 357 6.33 5.92 -16.68
C ILE A 357 6.43 7.21 -17.49
N PHE A 358 7.07 7.11 -18.64
CA PHE A 358 7.20 8.18 -19.62
C PHE A 358 6.80 7.65 -20.99
N ARG A 359 5.69 8.15 -21.54
CA ARG A 359 5.29 7.88 -22.93
C ARG A 359 5.98 8.86 -23.89
N ASP A 360 5.89 8.59 -25.19
CA ASP A 360 6.50 9.42 -26.25
C ASP A 360 8.03 9.49 -26.23
N VAL A 361 8.69 8.44 -25.73
CA VAL A 361 10.15 8.33 -25.77
C VAL A 361 10.59 7.84 -27.15
N SER A 362 11.64 8.41 -27.72
CA SER A 362 12.15 8.03 -29.05
C SER A 362 13.68 8.12 -29.06
N PRO A 363 14.39 7.33 -29.89
CA PRO A 363 15.82 7.56 -30.09
C PRO A 363 16.08 8.94 -30.69
N ASP A 364 17.25 9.51 -30.41
CA ASP A 364 17.75 10.73 -31.01
C ASP A 364 18.20 10.48 -32.48
N GLN A 365 18.70 11.51 -33.15
CA GLN A 365 19.11 11.48 -34.56
C GLN A 365 20.23 10.48 -34.86
N ASP A 366 20.98 10.06 -33.84
CA ASP A 366 22.03 9.05 -33.95
C ASP A 366 21.52 7.60 -33.82
N GLY A 367 20.22 7.43 -33.55
CA GLY A 367 19.57 6.12 -33.39
C GLY A 367 19.72 5.53 -31.98
N LEU A 368 20.21 6.31 -31.01
CA LEU A 368 20.34 5.92 -29.62
C LEU A 368 19.28 6.64 -28.77
N LEU A 369 18.76 5.96 -27.75
CA LEU A 369 18.07 6.59 -26.65
C LEU A 369 19.08 6.81 -25.52
N HIS A 370 19.38 8.07 -25.24
CA HIS A 370 20.28 8.48 -24.17
C HIS A 370 19.49 8.70 -22.89
N LEU A 371 19.84 7.98 -21.82
CA LEU A 371 19.28 8.17 -20.49
C LEU A 371 20.42 8.55 -19.54
N ASP A 372 20.48 9.80 -19.12
CA ASP A 372 21.52 10.29 -18.19
C ASP A 372 20.95 10.45 -16.79
N PHE A 373 21.63 9.87 -15.80
CA PHE A 373 21.29 9.96 -14.39
C PHE A 373 22.38 10.76 -13.66
N GLU A 374 21.98 11.93 -13.16
CA GLU A 374 22.90 12.93 -12.63
C GLU A 374 22.64 13.20 -11.15
N ALA A 375 23.70 13.16 -10.35
CA ALA A 375 23.63 13.51 -8.94
C ALA A 375 23.10 14.93 -8.72
N GLY A 376 22.21 15.04 -7.73
CA GLY A 376 21.70 16.31 -7.22
C GLY A 376 22.13 16.49 -5.77
N GLN A 377 21.14 16.54 -4.86
CA GLN A 377 21.39 16.47 -3.42
C GLN A 377 21.82 15.05 -2.98
N GLY A 378 21.46 14.03 -3.75
CA GLY A 378 21.88 12.65 -3.57
C GLY A 378 22.44 12.03 -4.85
N MET A 379 22.94 10.81 -4.70
CA MET A 379 23.39 10.00 -5.84
C MET A 379 22.18 9.34 -6.48
N PRO A 380 22.11 9.28 -7.82
CA PRO A 380 21.02 8.58 -8.47
C PRO A 380 21.20 7.08 -8.25
N VAL A 381 20.06 6.39 -8.23
CA VAL A 381 19.98 4.94 -8.23
C VAL A 381 18.87 4.52 -9.18
N LEU A 382 19.05 3.40 -9.86
CA LEU A 382 18.02 2.75 -10.66
C LEU A 382 18.08 1.25 -10.38
N ASN A 383 16.94 0.60 -10.14
CA ASN A 383 16.89 -0.84 -9.88
C ASN A 383 16.60 -1.64 -11.15
N ALA A 384 15.66 -1.17 -11.96
CA ALA A 384 15.34 -1.79 -13.24
C ALA A 384 14.78 -0.75 -14.23
N LEU A 385 14.79 -1.08 -15.50
CA LEU A 385 14.07 -0.34 -16.54
C LEU A 385 13.40 -1.29 -17.52
N ALA A 386 12.26 -0.86 -18.06
CA ALA A 386 11.63 -1.50 -19.20
C ALA A 386 11.35 -0.48 -20.29
N LEU A 387 11.59 -0.87 -21.53
CA LEU A 387 11.24 -0.10 -22.71
C LEU A 387 10.27 -0.94 -23.55
N LEU A 388 9.04 -0.45 -23.64
CA LEU A 388 7.93 -1.13 -24.30
C LEU A 388 7.57 -0.41 -25.61
N PRO A 389 6.93 -1.10 -26.57
CA PRO A 389 6.33 -0.41 -27.71
C PRO A 389 5.36 0.67 -27.21
N GLY A 390 5.54 1.90 -27.67
CA GLY A 390 4.71 3.03 -27.25
C GLY A 390 3.46 3.15 -28.12
N ILE A 391 2.42 3.75 -27.54
CA ILE A 391 1.27 4.25 -28.29
C ILE A 391 1.51 5.76 -28.48
N PRO A 392 1.54 6.28 -29.71
CA PRO A 392 1.76 7.71 -29.92
C PRO A 392 0.79 8.55 -29.08
N HIS A 393 1.34 9.45 -28.28
CA HIS A 393 0.62 10.38 -27.41
C HIS A 393 -0.23 9.74 -26.30
N LYS A 394 -0.10 8.44 -26.05
CA LYS A 394 -0.87 7.72 -25.02
C LYS A 394 -0.01 6.76 -24.22
N GLN A 395 -0.29 6.67 -22.93
CA GLN A 395 0.23 5.63 -22.08
C GLN A 395 -0.50 4.32 -22.38
N ALA A 396 0.21 3.20 -22.34
CA ALA A 396 -0.41 1.89 -22.36
C ALA A 396 -1.38 1.73 -21.16
N PRO A 397 -2.55 1.09 -21.35
CA PRO A 397 -3.46 0.87 -20.24
C PRO A 397 -2.84 -0.02 -19.16
N ILE A 398 -3.06 0.32 -17.90
CA ILE A 398 -2.63 -0.48 -16.75
C ILE A 398 -3.81 -1.32 -16.30
N ARG A 399 -3.63 -2.64 -16.22
CA ARG A 399 -4.65 -3.59 -15.81
C ARG A 399 -4.10 -4.48 -14.72
N ILE A 400 -4.72 -4.44 -13.55
CA ILE A 400 -4.30 -5.14 -12.34
C ILE A 400 -5.43 -6.05 -11.91
N VAL A 401 -5.13 -7.32 -11.69
CA VAL A 401 -6.00 -8.28 -11.02
C VAL A 401 -5.43 -8.57 -9.64
N THR A 402 -6.25 -8.73 -8.61
CA THR A 402 -5.80 -8.96 -7.23
C THR A 402 -5.27 -10.38 -6.98
N GLN A 403 -4.65 -10.97 -7.99
CA GLN A 403 -4.14 -12.33 -8.05
C GLN A 403 -2.61 -12.35 -8.15
N PRO A 404 -1.96 -13.44 -7.69
CA PRO A 404 -0.51 -13.59 -7.78
C PRO A 404 -0.02 -13.93 -9.19
N THR A 405 -0.93 -14.27 -10.10
CA THR A 405 -0.66 -14.65 -11.49
C THR A 405 -1.53 -13.85 -12.43
N PRO A 406 -1.07 -13.59 -13.67
CA PRO A 406 -1.84 -12.85 -14.65
C PRO A 406 -3.09 -13.64 -15.06
N VAL A 407 -4.15 -12.90 -15.42
CA VAL A 407 -5.39 -13.43 -15.98
C VAL A 407 -5.57 -12.85 -17.38
N THR A 408 -6.06 -13.66 -18.32
CA THR A 408 -6.43 -13.18 -19.64
C THR A 408 -7.94 -13.19 -19.75
N ASP A 409 -8.54 -12.05 -20.08
CA ASP A 409 -10.00 -11.95 -20.24
C ASP A 409 -10.46 -12.53 -21.60
N HIS A 410 -11.77 -12.59 -21.80
CA HIS A 410 -12.41 -13.13 -23.00
C HIS A 410 -12.03 -12.39 -24.29
N ASN A 411 -11.51 -11.15 -24.20
CA ASN A 411 -11.03 -10.38 -25.34
C ASN A 411 -9.55 -10.63 -25.63
N GLY A 412 -8.89 -11.51 -24.87
CA GLY A 412 -7.46 -11.78 -24.99
C GLY A 412 -6.59 -10.71 -24.35
N ILE A 413 -7.15 -9.83 -23.51
CA ILE A 413 -6.40 -8.80 -22.81
C ILE A 413 -5.83 -9.38 -21.52
N VAL A 414 -4.53 -9.15 -21.31
CA VAL A 414 -3.81 -9.61 -20.12
C VAL A 414 -3.95 -8.59 -18.99
N TRP A 415 -4.33 -9.09 -17.81
CA TRP A 415 -4.38 -8.39 -16.54
C TRP A 415 -3.19 -8.85 -15.69
N HIS A 416 -2.39 -7.89 -15.24
CA HIS A 416 -1.18 -8.15 -14.47
C HIS A 416 -1.49 -8.49 -13.01
N PRO A 417 -0.64 -9.30 -12.34
CA PRO A 417 -0.77 -9.59 -10.93
C PRO A 417 -0.84 -8.35 -10.04
N ASP A 418 -1.29 -8.57 -8.82
CA ASP A 418 -1.53 -7.52 -7.84
C ASP A 418 -0.25 -6.75 -7.50
N THR A 419 -0.18 -5.48 -7.85
CA THR A 419 1.00 -4.62 -7.67
C THR A 419 0.58 -3.20 -7.30
N TYR A 420 1.53 -2.37 -6.88
CA TYR A 420 1.33 -0.99 -6.41
C TYR A 420 0.55 -0.83 -5.10
N PHE A 421 0.13 -1.92 -4.47
CA PHE A 421 -0.67 -1.87 -3.25
C PHE A 421 0.18 -1.77 -1.97
N VAL A 422 -0.42 -1.21 -0.92
CA VAL A 422 0.05 -1.31 0.47
C VAL A 422 -1.11 -1.72 1.36
N ASN A 423 -0.82 -2.55 2.37
CA ASN A 423 -1.81 -3.11 3.29
C ASN A 423 -2.91 -3.94 2.61
N GLY A 424 -3.97 -4.22 3.36
CA GLY A 424 -5.05 -5.13 2.97
C GLY A 424 -4.62 -6.59 3.05
N HIS A 425 -5.62 -7.45 2.95
CA HIS A 425 -5.48 -8.89 2.83
C HIS A 425 -5.98 -9.30 1.48
N ALA A 426 -5.48 -10.43 0.99
CA ALA A 426 -5.95 -10.99 -0.25
C ALA A 426 -6.46 -12.40 0.01
N ARG A 427 -7.68 -12.68 -0.43
CA ARG A 427 -8.37 -13.95 -0.18
C ARG A 427 -8.83 -14.52 -1.50
N GLU A 428 -8.36 -15.72 -1.79
CA GLU A 428 -8.88 -16.51 -2.90
C GLU A 428 -10.27 -17.02 -2.53
N GLN A 429 -11.20 -16.88 -3.47
CA GLN A 429 -12.57 -17.31 -3.32
C GLN A 429 -13.00 -18.03 -4.59
N ARG A 430 -12.96 -19.36 -4.55
CA ARG A 430 -13.38 -20.25 -5.64
C ARG A 430 -14.90 -20.35 -5.71
N VAL A 431 -15.53 -19.24 -6.05
CA VAL A 431 -16.98 -19.11 -6.22
C VAL A 431 -17.26 -18.64 -7.64
N HIS A 432 -18.37 -19.10 -8.20
CA HIS A 432 -18.81 -18.61 -9.50
C HIS A 432 -19.40 -17.21 -9.34
N VAL A 433 -18.87 -16.24 -10.08
CA VAL A 433 -19.37 -14.87 -10.12
C VAL A 433 -20.19 -14.67 -11.39
N GLU A 434 -21.41 -14.18 -11.23
CA GLU A 434 -22.34 -13.86 -12.30
C GLU A 434 -22.16 -12.41 -12.80
N GLY A 435 -22.82 -12.04 -13.90
CA GLY A 435 -22.81 -10.67 -14.41
C GLY A 435 -21.55 -10.26 -15.16
N THR A 436 -20.64 -11.21 -15.41
CA THR A 436 -19.38 -10.99 -16.14
C THR A 436 -19.11 -12.13 -17.13
N PRO A 437 -18.55 -11.83 -18.32
CA PRO A 437 -17.96 -12.84 -19.18
C PRO A 437 -16.61 -13.36 -18.66
N ASP A 438 -16.02 -12.67 -17.68
CA ASP A 438 -14.69 -12.93 -17.11
C ASP A 438 -14.78 -13.23 -15.61
N PRO A 439 -15.35 -14.37 -15.18
CA PRO A 439 -15.44 -14.72 -13.77
C PRO A 439 -14.05 -14.86 -13.12
N ASP A 440 -13.03 -15.23 -13.91
CA ASP A 440 -11.66 -15.41 -13.47
C ASP A 440 -11.05 -14.11 -12.90
N LEU A 441 -11.52 -12.92 -13.30
CA LEU A 441 -11.08 -11.64 -12.71
C LEU A 441 -11.51 -11.47 -11.25
N TYR A 442 -12.48 -12.26 -10.78
CA TYR A 442 -13.11 -12.14 -9.47
C TYR A 442 -12.82 -13.32 -8.52
N GLU A 443 -11.91 -14.23 -8.90
CA GLU A 443 -11.49 -15.37 -8.06
C GLU A 443 -10.71 -14.93 -6.81
N ARG A 444 -10.24 -13.69 -6.78
CA ARG A 444 -9.57 -13.10 -5.63
C ARG A 444 -10.02 -11.67 -5.43
N GLU A 445 -10.00 -11.25 -4.18
CA GLU A 445 -10.19 -9.87 -3.79
C GLU A 445 -9.07 -9.41 -2.88
N ARG A 446 -8.72 -8.12 -2.99
CA ARG A 446 -8.02 -7.40 -1.94
C ARG A 446 -9.05 -6.72 -1.05
N PHE A 447 -8.99 -6.98 0.24
CA PHE A 447 -9.94 -6.44 1.21
C PHE A 447 -9.26 -5.90 2.47
N GLY A 448 -9.95 -5.01 3.19
CA GLY A 448 -9.48 -4.39 4.42
C GLY A 448 -9.38 -2.87 4.28
N ASN A 449 -8.36 -2.28 4.90
CA ASN A 449 -7.93 -0.91 4.65
C ASN A 449 -6.62 -0.96 3.84
N PHE A 450 -6.65 -0.46 2.62
CA PHE A 450 -5.53 -0.57 1.69
C PHE A 450 -5.51 0.57 0.67
N SER A 451 -4.39 0.72 -0.01
CA SER A 451 -4.19 1.73 -1.04
C SER A 451 -3.42 1.17 -2.23
N TYR A 452 -3.52 1.85 -3.37
CA TYR A 452 -2.69 1.65 -4.56
C TYR A 452 -2.04 2.97 -4.98
N ALA A 453 -0.79 2.92 -5.43
CA ALA A 453 -0.09 4.06 -6.03
C ALA A 453 0.26 3.74 -7.49
N ILE A 454 -0.74 3.88 -8.38
CA ILE A 454 -0.63 3.41 -9.77
C ILE A 454 0.12 4.46 -10.61
N PRO A 455 1.25 4.11 -11.27
CA PRO A 455 2.04 5.04 -12.05
C PRO A 455 1.34 5.48 -13.34
N VAL A 456 1.33 6.78 -13.60
CA VAL A 456 0.73 7.39 -14.79
C VAL A 456 1.55 8.60 -15.25
N ASP A 457 1.59 8.85 -16.56
CA ASP A 457 2.17 10.06 -17.14
C ASP A 457 1.38 11.29 -16.68
N THR A 458 2.09 12.36 -16.34
CA THR A 458 1.53 13.55 -15.69
C THR A 458 0.76 14.49 -16.63
N ARG A 459 0.86 14.30 -17.96
CA ARG A 459 0.36 15.29 -18.93
C ARG A 459 -1.15 15.36 -19.03
N ASP A 460 -1.84 14.23 -18.89
CA ASP A 460 -3.23 14.10 -19.28
C ASP A 460 -4.13 13.51 -18.19
N ARG A 461 -5.33 13.10 -18.59
CA ARG A 461 -6.37 12.56 -17.72
C ARG A 461 -6.57 11.09 -17.99
N TYR A 462 -7.11 10.41 -16.99
CA TYR A 462 -7.28 8.97 -17.01
C TYR A 462 -8.71 8.59 -16.64
N THR A 463 -9.18 7.53 -17.29
CA THR A 463 -10.34 6.77 -16.85
C THR A 463 -9.87 5.66 -15.89
N LEU A 464 -10.49 5.58 -14.72
CA LEU A 464 -10.32 4.49 -13.76
C LEU A 464 -11.57 3.60 -13.77
N VAL A 465 -11.38 2.30 -13.94
CA VAL A 465 -12.43 1.29 -13.79
C VAL A 465 -12.08 0.40 -12.60
N LEU A 466 -13.00 0.34 -11.63
CA LEU A 466 -12.88 -0.54 -10.47
C LEU A 466 -13.85 -1.70 -10.62
N HIS A 467 -13.34 -2.92 -10.51
CA HIS A 467 -14.11 -4.15 -10.60
C HIS A 467 -14.34 -4.72 -9.20
N PHE A 468 -15.60 -4.94 -8.86
CA PHE A 468 -16.02 -5.48 -7.57
C PHE A 468 -16.95 -6.68 -7.76
N ALA A 469 -16.95 -7.58 -6.80
CA ALA A 469 -18.02 -8.53 -6.57
C ALA A 469 -18.17 -8.73 -5.06
N GLU A 470 -19.39 -8.86 -4.55
CA GLU A 470 -19.58 -9.18 -3.13
C GLU A 470 -19.36 -10.68 -2.93
N LEU A 471 -18.10 -11.04 -2.62
CA LEU A 471 -17.71 -12.43 -2.46
C LEU A 471 -18.01 -12.97 -1.06
N TYR A 472 -18.14 -12.12 -0.04
CA TYR A 472 -18.26 -12.56 1.35
C TYR A 472 -19.71 -12.58 1.86
N PHE A 473 -20.42 -11.46 1.73
CA PHE A 473 -21.77 -11.28 2.27
C PHE A 473 -22.86 -11.85 1.35
N GLY A 474 -23.97 -12.29 1.95
CA GLY A 474 -25.14 -12.83 1.23
C GLY A 474 -25.46 -14.30 1.50
N THR A 475 -26.57 -14.77 0.94
CA THR A 475 -27.06 -16.15 1.08
C THR A 475 -26.24 -17.17 0.28
N GLN A 476 -25.58 -16.71 -0.78
CA GLN A 476 -24.65 -17.50 -1.59
C GLN A 476 -23.17 -17.25 -1.17
N GLY A 477 -22.91 -16.17 -0.44
CA GLY A 477 -21.62 -15.84 0.16
C GLY A 477 -21.36 -16.63 1.45
N SER A 478 -20.10 -16.64 1.90
CA SER A 478 -19.67 -17.44 3.07
C SER A 478 -20.07 -16.82 4.43
N GLY A 479 -20.34 -15.53 4.49
CA GLY A 479 -20.51 -14.78 5.74
C GLY A 479 -21.95 -14.68 6.24
N GLY A 480 -22.95 -14.83 5.36
CA GLY A 480 -24.29 -14.30 5.60
C GLY A 480 -24.27 -12.76 5.66
N GLY A 481 -25.29 -12.08 5.14
CA GLY A 481 -25.35 -10.61 5.20
C GLY A 481 -26.43 -9.98 4.33
N ALA A 482 -26.61 -8.67 4.49
CA ALA A 482 -27.63 -7.85 3.87
C ALA A 482 -27.06 -6.45 3.53
N PRO A 483 -27.83 -5.60 2.80
CA PRO A 483 -27.44 -4.20 2.61
C PRO A 483 -27.08 -3.51 3.93
N GLY A 484 -26.00 -2.74 3.94
CA GLY A 484 -25.47 -2.03 5.10
C GLY A 484 -24.39 -2.79 5.88
N ASP A 485 -24.23 -4.10 5.67
CA ASP A 485 -23.21 -4.88 6.38
C ASP A 485 -21.79 -4.60 5.88
N ARG A 486 -21.63 -4.10 4.65
CA ARG A 486 -20.35 -3.60 4.14
C ARG A 486 -20.55 -2.21 3.57
N LEU A 487 -19.88 -1.23 4.17
CA LEU A 487 -19.82 0.16 3.69
C LEU A 487 -18.37 0.61 3.65
N PHE A 488 -17.95 1.20 2.54
CA PHE A 488 -16.61 1.77 2.44
C PHE A 488 -16.56 2.98 1.51
N ARG A 489 -15.45 3.71 1.57
CA ARG A 489 -15.14 4.79 0.63
C ARG A 489 -14.02 4.39 -0.30
N VAL A 490 -14.01 5.02 -1.47
CA VAL A 490 -12.86 5.01 -2.37
C VAL A 490 -12.48 6.44 -2.67
N PHE A 491 -11.21 6.76 -2.47
CA PHE A 491 -10.62 8.05 -2.81
C PHE A 491 -9.60 7.89 -3.93
N CYS A 492 -9.43 8.92 -4.76
CA CYS A 492 -8.32 9.06 -5.67
C CYS A 492 -7.67 10.43 -5.46
N ASN A 493 -6.38 10.45 -5.16
CA ASN A 493 -5.61 11.68 -4.92
C ASN A 493 -6.30 12.62 -3.91
N GLY A 494 -6.87 12.03 -2.84
CA GLY A 494 -7.61 12.73 -1.79
C GLY A 494 -9.05 13.14 -2.13
N SER A 495 -9.48 12.98 -3.38
CA SER A 495 -10.86 13.25 -3.80
C SER A 495 -11.73 11.99 -3.67
N THR A 496 -12.92 12.12 -3.11
CA THR A 496 -13.85 10.99 -2.94
C THR A 496 -14.46 10.58 -4.29
N LEU A 497 -14.26 9.32 -4.68
CA LEU A 497 -14.88 8.70 -5.84
C LEU A 497 -16.16 7.95 -5.46
N LEU A 498 -16.11 7.20 -4.36
CA LEU A 498 -17.23 6.47 -3.77
C LEU A 498 -17.33 6.84 -2.30
N ASP A 499 -18.55 7.14 -1.84
CA ASP A 499 -18.85 7.42 -0.42
C ASP A 499 -20.00 6.53 0.06
N ASN A 500 -19.91 6.04 1.30
CA ASN A 500 -20.87 5.10 1.89
C ASN A 500 -21.27 3.97 0.92
N PHE A 501 -20.30 3.44 0.16
CA PHE A 501 -20.58 2.49 -0.91
C PHE A 501 -20.92 1.13 -0.33
N ASP A 502 -22.15 0.71 -0.63
CA ASP A 502 -22.72 -0.58 -0.25
C ASP A 502 -22.69 -1.51 -1.46
N LEU A 503 -21.67 -2.37 -1.52
CA LEU A 503 -21.47 -3.28 -2.63
C LEU A 503 -22.61 -4.32 -2.71
N TYR A 504 -23.09 -4.81 -1.58
CA TYR A 504 -24.18 -5.80 -1.55
C TYR A 504 -25.49 -5.18 -2.04
N LYS A 505 -25.79 -3.93 -1.67
CA LYS A 505 -26.97 -3.23 -2.19
C LYS A 505 -26.90 -3.00 -3.70
N GLU A 506 -25.69 -2.75 -4.22
CA GLU A 506 -25.48 -2.48 -5.64
C GLU A 506 -25.59 -3.75 -6.50
N ALA A 507 -24.91 -4.82 -6.10
CA ALA A 507 -24.71 -6.01 -6.94
C ALA A 507 -25.40 -7.27 -6.40
N GLY A 508 -25.77 -7.30 -5.12
CA GLY A 508 -26.08 -8.55 -4.44
C GLY A 508 -24.84 -9.42 -4.23
N SER A 509 -25.06 -10.68 -3.85
CA SER A 509 -23.99 -11.66 -3.62
C SER A 509 -23.51 -12.27 -4.94
N LEU A 510 -22.20 -12.48 -5.08
CA LEU A 510 -21.58 -13.19 -6.21
C LEU A 510 -21.95 -12.63 -7.60
N HIS A 511 -22.17 -11.32 -7.70
CA HIS A 511 -22.42 -10.64 -8.97
C HIS A 511 -21.36 -9.57 -9.19
N ALA A 512 -20.78 -9.54 -10.38
CA ALA A 512 -19.80 -8.54 -10.78
C ALA A 512 -20.47 -7.18 -10.99
N VAL A 513 -19.82 -6.13 -10.52
CA VAL A 513 -20.16 -4.74 -10.83
C VAL A 513 -18.90 -3.93 -11.08
N THR A 514 -19.00 -2.99 -12.01
CA THR A 514 -17.93 -2.04 -12.32
C THR A 514 -18.33 -0.63 -11.93
N LYS A 515 -17.35 0.16 -11.48
CA LYS A 515 -17.50 1.60 -11.28
C LYS A 515 -16.44 2.32 -12.08
N THR A 516 -16.88 3.19 -13.00
CA THR A 516 -16.02 3.93 -13.90
C THR A 516 -16.00 5.41 -13.53
N PHE A 517 -14.79 5.96 -13.44
CA PHE A 517 -14.54 7.37 -13.14
C PHE A 517 -13.69 7.95 -14.25
N TYR A 518 -14.15 9.04 -14.85
CA TYR A 518 -13.49 9.71 -15.96
C TYR A 518 -12.73 10.94 -15.48
N HIS A 519 -11.81 11.41 -16.31
CA HIS A 519 -11.15 12.70 -16.18
C HIS A 519 -10.29 12.85 -14.92
N LEU A 520 -9.82 11.73 -14.35
CA LEU A 520 -8.96 11.76 -13.18
C LEU A 520 -7.59 12.33 -13.56
N ARG A 521 -7.08 13.23 -12.73
CA ARG A 521 -5.75 13.82 -12.92
C ARG A 521 -4.71 13.10 -12.08
N PRO A 522 -3.52 12.84 -12.64
CA PRO A 522 -2.35 12.41 -11.88
C PRO A 522 -2.03 13.34 -10.72
N SER A 523 -1.44 12.78 -9.67
CA SER A 523 -0.73 13.57 -8.66
C SER A 523 0.51 14.24 -9.29
N PRO A 524 1.12 15.24 -8.62
CA PRO A 524 2.42 15.78 -9.06
C PRO A 524 3.53 14.71 -9.19
N GLN A 525 3.41 13.61 -8.45
CA GLN A 525 4.28 12.43 -8.49
C GLN A 525 3.95 11.47 -9.66
N GLY A 526 3.02 11.82 -10.55
CA GLY A 526 2.62 10.96 -11.66
C GLY A 526 1.94 9.68 -11.19
N LYS A 527 1.01 9.79 -10.23
CA LYS A 527 0.27 8.64 -9.69
C LYS A 527 -1.24 8.88 -9.68
N LEU A 528 -2.00 7.80 -9.81
CA LEU A 528 -3.35 7.71 -9.26
C LEU A 528 -3.26 7.01 -7.91
N ASN A 529 -3.28 7.78 -6.81
CA ASN A 529 -3.24 7.25 -5.46
C ASN A 529 -4.65 6.90 -5.00
N LEU A 530 -4.99 5.61 -5.03
CA LEU A 530 -6.28 5.09 -4.62
C LEU A 530 -6.24 4.69 -3.14
N VAL A 531 -7.28 5.02 -2.38
CA VAL A 531 -7.45 4.59 -0.98
C VAL A 531 -8.82 3.97 -0.81
N PHE A 532 -8.85 2.74 -0.30
CA PHE A 532 -10.06 1.99 0.01
C PHE A 532 -10.23 1.96 1.52
N GLU A 533 -11.17 2.77 2.03
CA GLU A 533 -11.35 3.02 3.45
C GLU A 533 -12.63 2.35 3.98
N PRO A 534 -12.51 1.35 4.87
CA PRO A 534 -13.63 0.79 5.63
C PRO A 534 -14.47 1.85 6.39
N ILE A 535 -15.80 1.76 6.30
CA ILE A 535 -16.73 2.41 7.23
C ILE A 535 -17.37 1.34 8.12
N ILE A 536 -17.98 0.33 7.50
CA ILE A 536 -18.52 -0.87 8.15
C ILE A 536 -17.93 -2.07 7.43
N ASN A 537 -17.26 -2.96 8.17
CA ASN A 537 -16.49 -4.09 7.62
C ASN A 537 -15.47 -3.66 6.55
N ASN A 538 -14.80 -4.65 5.97
CA ASN A 538 -13.68 -4.42 5.07
C ASN A 538 -14.12 -3.83 3.71
N ALA A 539 -13.40 -2.83 3.22
CA ALA A 539 -13.45 -2.43 1.81
C ALA A 539 -12.91 -3.57 0.94
N THR A 540 -13.25 -3.60 -0.35
CA THR A 540 -12.79 -4.65 -1.26
C THR A 540 -12.58 -4.14 -2.68
N VAL A 541 -11.75 -4.81 -3.48
CA VAL A 541 -11.65 -4.69 -4.95
C VAL A 541 -11.10 -6.00 -5.54
N SER A 542 -11.57 -6.39 -6.73
CA SER A 542 -11.12 -7.61 -7.43
C SER A 542 -10.12 -7.31 -8.55
N ALA A 543 -10.34 -6.23 -9.30
CA ALA A 543 -9.45 -5.78 -10.37
C ALA A 543 -9.56 -4.26 -10.59
N ILE A 544 -8.53 -3.67 -11.18
CA ILE A 544 -8.39 -2.24 -11.44
C ILE A 544 -7.87 -2.04 -12.86
N GLU A 545 -8.50 -1.16 -13.62
CA GLU A 545 -8.03 -0.72 -14.94
C GLU A 545 -7.88 0.80 -14.98
N VAL A 546 -6.77 1.26 -15.56
CA VAL A 546 -6.45 2.68 -15.77
C VAL A 546 -6.15 2.89 -17.25
N ILE A 547 -6.89 3.80 -17.89
CA ILE A 547 -6.83 4.07 -19.32
C ILE A 547 -6.53 5.54 -19.53
N ASP A 548 -5.54 5.83 -20.37
CA ASP A 548 -5.21 7.19 -20.79
C ASP A 548 -6.28 7.77 -21.74
N GLU A 549 -6.76 8.97 -21.44
CA GLU A 549 -7.79 9.68 -22.20
C GLU A 549 -7.21 10.63 -23.27
N SER A 550 -5.89 10.72 -23.42
CA SER A 550 -5.27 11.51 -24.50
C SER A 550 -5.81 11.09 -25.87
N GLU A 551 -5.88 12.03 -26.81
CA GLU A 551 -6.30 11.78 -28.20
C GLU A 551 -5.12 11.63 -29.15
#